data_AF-E0DEY6-F1
#
_entry.id   AF-E0DEY6-F1
#
_cell.length_a   1.000
_cell.length_b   1.000
_cell.length_c   1.000
_cell.angle_alpha   90.00
_cell.angle_beta   90.00
_cell.angle_gamma   90.00
#
_symmetry.space_group_name_H-M   'P 1'
#
loop_
_entity.id
_entity.type
_entity.pdbx_description
1 polymer ?
#
loop_
_entity_poly.entity_id
_entity_poly.type
_entity_poly.pdbx_seq_one_letter_code
_entity_poly.pdbx_strand_id
1 'polypeptide(L)'
;MAKRLFQQVADEARPPAILGRPGCGPPDYFTDVLLDDLVESGAWLDLELKKPFLALWVNSEDFDNPDWEDPIIGLTQKNLRKFAAMAPAIDLESLRGMKVYHNHMYDDTHSPGLLLSVSAYKI
;
A
#
# COMPACT_ATOMS: atom_id res chain seq x y z
N MET A 1 -13.30 0.72 0.81
CA MET A 1 -12.96 2.12 1.07
C MET A 1 -11.50 2.20 1.53
N ALA A 2 -10.77 1.08 1.37
CA ALA A 2 -9.33 0.93 1.18
C ALA A 2 -8.84 1.60 -0.11
N LYS A 3 -9.71 1.65 -1.14
CA LYS A 3 -9.46 2.36 -2.41
C LYS A 3 -9.00 3.81 -2.23
N ARG A 4 -9.32 4.52 -1.14
CA ARG A 4 -8.94 5.94 -1.00
C ARG A 4 -7.43 6.14 -0.89
N LEU A 5 -6.72 5.40 -0.03
CA LEU A 5 -5.28 5.57 0.10
C LEU A 5 -4.55 5.11 -1.17
N PHE A 6 -4.89 3.93 -1.68
CA PHE A 6 -4.24 3.42 -2.89
C PHE A 6 -4.53 4.25 -4.13
N GLN A 7 -5.75 4.79 -4.28
CA GLN A 7 -6.07 5.74 -5.34
C GLN A 7 -5.27 7.04 -5.18
N GLN A 8 -5.19 7.57 -3.95
CA GLN A 8 -4.39 8.76 -3.68
C GLN A 8 -2.90 8.53 -4.01
N VAL A 9 -2.35 7.38 -3.66
CA VAL A 9 -0.99 6.98 -4.03
C VAL A 9 -0.82 6.94 -5.55
N ALA A 10 -1.76 6.34 -6.28
CA ALA A 10 -1.73 6.27 -7.73
C ALA A 10 -1.78 7.67 -8.38
N ASP A 11 -2.66 8.53 -7.89
CA ASP A 11 -2.89 9.87 -8.43
C ASP A 11 -1.76 10.86 -8.09
N GLU A 12 -1.19 10.78 -6.89
CA GLU A 12 -0.16 11.72 -6.41
C GLU A 12 1.27 11.28 -6.72
N ALA A 13 1.47 10.01 -7.09
CA ALA A 13 2.75 9.53 -7.60
C ALA A 13 3.19 10.35 -8.82
N ARG A 14 4.51 10.52 -8.95
CA ARG A 14 5.10 11.28 -10.07
C ARG A 14 6.21 10.45 -10.74
N PRO A 15 5.98 9.94 -11.96
CA PRO A 15 4.74 10.03 -12.74
C PRO A 15 3.56 9.28 -12.07
N PRO A 16 2.30 9.63 -12.39
CA PRO A 16 1.12 8.93 -11.85
C PRO A 16 1.14 7.44 -12.20
N ALA A 17 0.73 6.61 -11.26
CA ALA A 17 0.64 5.15 -11.41
C ALA A 17 -0.81 4.71 -11.67
N ILE A 18 -1.00 3.46 -12.09
CA ILE A 18 -2.32 2.91 -12.39
C ILE A 18 -2.78 2.04 -11.23
N LEU A 19 -3.90 2.40 -10.61
CA LEU A 19 -4.55 1.54 -9.63
C LEU A 19 -5.29 0.39 -10.33
N GLY A 20 -4.67 -0.78 -10.39
CA GLY A 20 -5.24 -1.96 -11.03
C GLY A 20 -5.21 -1.85 -12.56
N ARG A 21 -4.13 -2.35 -13.17
CA ARG A 21 -4.00 -2.40 -14.63
C ARG A 21 -5.05 -3.35 -15.23
N PRO A 22 -5.84 -2.94 -16.24
CA PRO A 22 -6.81 -3.81 -16.89
C PRO A 22 -6.15 -5.09 -17.41
N GLY A 23 -6.61 -6.26 -16.95
CA GLY A 23 -6.06 -7.57 -17.33
C GLY A 23 -4.92 -8.10 -16.45
N CYS A 24 -4.44 -7.34 -15.46
CA CYS A 24 -3.46 -7.82 -14.47
C CYS A 24 -4.18 -8.43 -13.25
N GLY A 25 -4.51 -9.72 -13.36
CA GLY A 25 -4.90 -10.57 -12.24
C GLY A 25 -6.31 -10.34 -11.66
N PRO A 26 -6.72 -11.19 -10.71
CA PRO A 26 -7.93 -11.00 -9.91
C PRO A 26 -8.02 -9.59 -9.30
N PRO A 27 -9.23 -9.06 -9.04
CA PRO A 27 -9.45 -7.73 -8.50
C PRO A 27 -8.69 -7.42 -7.20
N ASP A 28 -8.25 -8.45 -6.49
CA ASP A 28 -7.64 -8.37 -5.16
C ASP A 28 -6.12 -8.06 -5.21
N TYR A 29 -5.45 -8.22 -6.37
CA TYR A 29 -4.00 -7.95 -6.52
C TYR A 29 -3.66 -6.53 -6.99
N PHE A 30 -4.65 -5.64 -7.04
CA PHE A 30 -4.49 -4.28 -7.53
C PHE A 30 -3.44 -3.49 -6.73
N THR A 31 -3.22 -3.84 -5.46
CA THR A 31 -2.24 -3.23 -4.56
C THR A 31 -0.80 -3.63 -4.90
N ASP A 32 -0.59 -4.89 -5.26
CA ASP A 32 0.71 -5.44 -5.67
C ASP A 32 1.12 -4.86 -7.02
N VAL A 33 0.18 -4.78 -7.95
CA VAL A 33 0.38 -4.17 -9.28
C VAL A 33 0.69 -2.68 -9.16
N LEU A 34 0.02 -1.96 -8.25
CA LEU A 34 0.34 -0.55 -7.98
C LEU A 34 1.78 -0.39 -7.49
N LEU A 35 2.22 -1.24 -6.56
CA LEU A 35 3.57 -1.19 -6.02
C LEU A 35 4.63 -1.50 -7.10
N ASP A 36 4.36 -2.46 -7.99
CA ASP A 36 5.18 -2.75 -9.15
C ASP A 36 5.29 -1.55 -10.10
N ASP A 37 4.15 -0.94 -10.47
CA ASP A 37 4.11 0.24 -11.34
C ASP A 37 4.90 1.42 -10.74
N LEU A 38 4.81 1.65 -9.43
CA LEU A 38 5.58 2.70 -8.74
C LEU A 38 7.10 2.46 -8.82
N VAL A 39 7.54 1.21 -8.68
CA VAL A 39 8.95 0.85 -8.75
C VAL A 39 9.48 0.92 -10.17
N GLU A 40 8.78 0.33 -11.14
CA GLU A 40 9.22 0.23 -12.52
C GLU A 40 9.22 1.59 -13.23
N SER A 41 8.26 2.47 -12.90
CA SER A 41 8.23 3.85 -13.41
C SER A 41 9.24 4.78 -12.74
N GLY A 42 9.88 4.34 -11.65
CA GLY A 42 10.72 5.21 -10.83
C GLY A 42 9.93 6.33 -10.16
N ALA A 43 8.63 6.13 -9.90
CA ALA A 43 7.77 7.15 -9.34
C ALA A 43 8.23 7.57 -7.95
N TRP A 44 8.21 8.87 -7.70
CA TRP A 44 8.41 9.42 -6.37
C TRP A 44 7.07 9.81 -5.74
N LEU A 45 7.03 9.77 -4.41
CA LEU A 45 5.85 10.05 -3.61
C LEU A 45 6.26 10.88 -2.40
N ASP A 46 5.44 11.86 -2.03
CA ASP A 46 5.67 12.67 -0.83
C ASP A 46 5.72 11.79 0.43
N LEU A 47 6.60 12.16 1.37
CA LEU A 47 6.89 11.38 2.57
C LEU A 47 5.61 11.10 3.40
N GLU A 48 4.73 12.09 3.49
CA GLU A 48 3.46 12.02 4.21
C GLU A 48 2.52 10.94 3.67
N LEU A 49 2.62 10.62 2.37
CA LEU A 49 1.80 9.61 1.72
C LEU A 49 2.54 8.27 1.59
N LYS A 50 3.86 8.32 1.41
CA LYS A 50 4.71 7.14 1.31
C LYS A 50 4.77 6.34 2.60
N LYS A 51 4.85 7.00 3.76
CA LYS A 51 4.84 6.36 5.09
C LYS A 51 3.58 5.51 5.32
N PRO A 52 2.35 6.05 5.27
CA PRO A 52 1.14 5.26 5.50
C PRO A 52 0.96 4.16 4.44
N PHE A 53 1.37 4.39 3.20
CA PHE A 53 1.32 3.36 2.17
C PHE A 53 2.23 2.16 2.48
N LEU A 54 3.51 2.40 2.81
CA LEU A 54 4.45 1.33 3.20
C LEU A 54 4.05 0.67 4.53
N ALA A 55 3.49 1.45 5.46
CA ALA A 55 3.06 0.96 6.77
C ALA A 55 1.93 -0.08 6.66
N LEU A 56 1.10 -0.05 5.61
CA LEU A 56 0.10 -1.10 5.38
C LEU A 56 0.74 -2.47 5.16
N TRP A 57 1.83 -2.51 4.42
CA TRP A 57 2.52 -3.75 4.08
C TRP A 57 3.34 -4.28 5.25
N VAL A 58 4.17 -3.46 5.89
CA VAL A 58 5.05 -3.91 6.98
C VAL A 58 4.30 -4.37 8.24
N ASN A 59 3.01 -4.05 8.34
CA ASN A 59 2.14 -4.49 9.43
C ASN A 59 1.12 -5.55 8.99
N SER A 60 1.22 -6.09 7.77
CA SER A 60 0.45 -7.26 7.36
C SER A 60 1.11 -8.55 7.85
N GLU A 61 0.32 -9.61 8.04
CA GLU A 61 0.80 -10.92 8.48
C GLU A 61 1.81 -11.52 7.50
N ASP A 62 1.57 -11.36 6.20
CA ASP A 62 2.42 -11.84 5.11
C ASP A 62 3.79 -11.13 5.03
N PHE A 63 3.98 -10.03 5.76
CA PHE A 63 5.29 -9.37 5.78
C PHE A 63 6.34 -10.20 6.54
N ASP A 64 5.95 -10.74 7.69
CA ASP A 64 6.82 -11.53 8.57
C ASP A 64 6.78 -13.02 8.26
N ASN A 65 5.62 -13.50 7.77
CA ASN A 65 5.44 -14.90 7.38
C ASN A 65 4.89 -15.02 5.95
N PRO A 66 5.65 -14.61 4.93
CA PRO A 66 5.23 -14.66 3.53
C PRO A 66 4.97 -16.09 3.07
N ASP A 67 3.86 -16.30 2.36
CA ASP A 67 3.62 -17.51 1.58
C ASP A 67 4.52 -17.51 0.33
N TRP A 68 5.66 -18.20 0.42
CA TRP A 68 6.63 -18.27 -0.66
C TRP A 68 6.18 -19.10 -1.86
N GLU A 69 5.12 -19.91 -1.72
CA GLU A 69 4.54 -20.63 -2.86
C GLU A 69 3.74 -19.69 -3.77
N ASP A 70 3.32 -18.52 -3.26
CA ASP A 70 2.71 -17.47 -4.08
C ASP A 70 3.80 -16.58 -4.72
N PRO A 71 3.99 -16.63 -6.05
CA PRO A 71 4.98 -15.80 -6.72
C PRO A 71 4.71 -14.29 -6.59
N ILE A 72 3.47 -13.89 -6.29
CA ILE A 72 3.09 -12.48 -6.10
C ILE A 72 3.68 -11.97 -4.78
N ILE A 73 3.62 -12.75 -3.70
CA ILE A 73 4.19 -12.37 -2.40
C ILE A 73 5.70 -12.07 -2.51
N GLY A 74 6.44 -12.91 -3.25
CA GLY A 74 7.86 -12.68 -3.51
C GLY A 74 8.14 -11.40 -4.29
N LEU A 75 7.32 -11.11 -5.31
CA LEU A 75 7.41 -9.87 -6.08
C LEU A 75 7.10 -8.63 -5.22
N THR A 76 6.03 -8.70 -4.44
CA THR A 76 5.59 -7.63 -3.54
C THR A 76 6.66 -7.30 -2.50
N GLN A 77 7.24 -8.32 -1.84
CA GLN A 77 8.35 -8.13 -0.87
C GLN A 77 9.55 -7.43 -1.50
N LYS A 78 9.92 -7.81 -2.73
CA LYS A 78 11.02 -7.20 -3.48
C LYS A 78 10.70 -5.74 -3.82
N ASN A 79 9.53 -5.47 -4.36
CA ASN A 79 9.12 -4.12 -4.76
C ASN A 79 8.92 -3.20 -3.57
N LEU A 80 8.44 -3.72 -2.44
CA LEU A 80 8.30 -2.97 -1.20
C LEU A 80 9.65 -2.44 -0.70
N ARG A 81 10.68 -3.30 -0.68
CA ARG A 81 12.04 -2.91 -0.27
C ARG A 81 12.69 -1.94 -1.25
N LYS A 82 12.49 -2.15 -2.57
CA LYS A 82 12.95 -1.21 -3.59
C LYS A 82 12.29 0.16 -3.43
N PHE A 83 10.97 0.21 -3.32
CA PHE A 83 10.23 1.46 -3.21
C PHE A 83 10.60 2.21 -1.93
N ALA A 84 10.77 1.50 -0.80
CA ALA A 84 11.27 2.08 0.44
C ALA A 84 12.67 2.71 0.29
N ALA A 85 13.55 2.12 -0.52
CA ALA A 85 14.89 2.65 -0.80
C ALA A 85 14.92 3.82 -1.79
N MET A 86 13.91 3.97 -2.65
CA MET A 86 13.78 5.11 -3.57
C MET A 86 13.57 6.41 -2.77
N ALA A 87 14.02 7.56 -3.30
CA ALA A 87 13.88 8.84 -2.60
C ALA A 87 12.40 9.29 -2.49
N PRO A 88 11.93 9.80 -1.32
CA PRO A 88 12.64 9.81 -0.04
C PRO A 88 12.74 8.39 0.55
N ALA A 89 13.94 8.01 0.97
CA ALA A 89 14.19 6.68 1.53
C ALA A 89 13.56 6.56 2.93
N ILE A 90 12.91 5.43 3.18
CA ILE A 90 12.23 5.14 4.46
C ILE A 90 12.73 3.79 4.96
N ASP A 91 13.15 3.77 6.23
CA ASP A 91 13.41 2.51 6.93
C ASP A 91 12.07 1.82 7.26
N LEU A 92 11.86 0.62 6.73
CA LEU A 92 10.63 -0.15 6.93
C LEU A 92 10.40 -0.50 8.41
N GLU A 93 11.47 -0.75 9.18
CA GLU A 93 11.33 -1.05 10.61
C GLU A 93 10.80 0.15 11.41
N SER A 94 11.08 1.39 10.94
CA SER A 94 10.55 2.61 11.57
C SER A 94 9.02 2.75 11.46
N LEU A 95 8.38 1.95 10.61
CA LEU A 95 6.94 1.96 10.36
C LEU A 95 6.19 0.84 11.12
N ARG A 96 6.90 -0.04 11.83
CA ARG A 96 6.27 -1.08 12.65
C ARG A 96 5.38 -0.48 13.73
N GLY A 97 4.20 -1.07 13.91
CA GLY A 97 3.20 -0.60 14.86
C GLY A 97 2.47 0.69 14.46
N MET A 98 2.79 1.27 13.29
CA MET A 98 2.06 2.41 12.76
C MET A 98 0.65 1.98 12.34
N LYS A 99 -0.36 2.50 13.04
CA LYS A 99 -1.76 2.23 12.69
C LYS A 99 -2.17 3.07 11.48
N VAL A 100 -2.50 2.41 10.39
CA VAL A 100 -3.05 3.05 9.18
C VAL A 100 -4.52 2.67 9.05
N TYR A 101 -5.39 3.64 9.36
CA TYR A 101 -6.83 3.47 9.16
C TYR A 101 -7.14 3.51 7.68
N HIS A 102 -7.47 2.35 7.12
CA HIS A 102 -8.00 2.22 5.77
C HIS A 102 -9.30 1.43 5.89
N ASN A 103 -10.42 1.99 5.42
CA ASN A 103 -11.72 1.34 5.55
C ASN A 103 -11.77 0.12 4.61
N HIS A 104 -11.40 -1.07 5.08
CA HIS A 104 -11.72 -2.32 4.40
C HIS A 104 -13.19 -2.27 3.97
N MET A 105 -13.48 -2.30 2.66
CA MET A 105 -14.83 -2.68 2.23
C MET A 105 -14.73 -4.19 2.07
N TYR A 106 -14.91 -4.91 3.17
CA TYR A 106 -15.81 -6.04 3.09
C TYR A 106 -17.17 -5.46 3.45
N ASP A 107 -18.06 -5.33 2.47
CA ASP A 107 -19.48 -5.27 2.76
C ASP A 107 -19.90 -6.67 3.19
N ASP A 108 -19.58 -7.01 4.44
CA ASP A 108 -20.44 -7.92 5.17
C ASP A 108 -21.46 -7.02 5.85
N THR A 109 -22.68 -7.11 5.35
CA THR A 109 -23.90 -6.63 5.98
C THR A 109 -23.75 -6.56 7.51
N HIS A 110 -24.16 -5.42 8.09
CA HIS A 110 -24.29 -5.08 9.52
C HIS A 110 -23.35 -3.97 10.05
N SER A 111 -23.67 -2.72 9.70
CA SER A 111 -24.01 -1.64 10.63
C SER A 111 -23.42 -0.27 10.24
N PRO A 112 -24.21 0.82 10.33
CA PRO A 112 -23.82 2.12 9.81
C PRO A 112 -23.04 2.94 10.84
N GLY A 113 -22.04 3.67 10.34
CA GLY A 113 -21.57 4.88 10.98
C GLY A 113 -20.14 4.82 11.52
N LEU A 114 -19.22 5.43 10.78
CA LEU A 114 -18.43 6.55 11.29
C LEU A 114 -17.59 7.14 10.15
N LEU A 115 -17.97 8.34 9.75
CA LEU A 115 -17.16 9.28 8.99
C LEU A 115 -15.99 9.68 9.89
N LEU A 116 -14.81 9.10 9.68
CA LEU A 116 -13.59 9.57 10.34
C LEU A 116 -12.54 9.88 9.28
N SER A 117 -12.11 11.14 9.30
CA SER A 117 -11.09 11.68 8.39
C SER A 117 -9.76 11.00 8.63
N VAL A 118 -8.95 10.91 7.57
CA VAL A 118 -7.55 10.46 7.66
C VAL A 118 -6.82 11.40 8.60
N SER A 119 -6.42 10.89 9.77
CA SER A 119 -5.48 11.58 10.64
C SER A 119 -4.58 10.52 11.26
N ALA A 120 -3.30 10.55 10.86
CA ALA A 120 -2.26 9.76 11.47
C ALA A 120 -1.94 10.39 12.83
N TYR A 121 -2.46 9.80 13.90
CA TYR A 121 -2.12 10.21 15.27
C TYR A 121 -1.00 9.33 15.82
N LYS A 122 0.06 9.98 16.32
CA LYS A 122 1.12 9.39 17.14
C LYS A 122 0.69 9.50 18.60
N ILE A 123 0.64 8.38 19.33
CA ILE A 123 0.44 8.36 20.79
C ILE A 123 1.78 8.72 21.45
#